data_AF-A0A1J7HDR7-F1
#
_entry.id   AF-A0A1J7HDR7-F1
#
_cell.length_a   1.000
_cell.length_b   1.000
_cell.length_c   1.000
_cell.angle_alpha   90.00
_cell.angle_beta   90.00
_cell.angle_gamma   90.00
#
_symmetry.space_group_name_H-M   'P 1'
#
loop_
_entity.id
_entity.type
_entity.pdbx_description
1 polymer ?
#
loop_
_entity_poly.entity_id
_entity_poly.type
_entity_poly.pdbx_seq_one_letter_code
_entity_poly.pdbx_strand_id
1 'polypeptide(L)'
;MAVNNPRGLPLSLDGEGLKKGTRVGQGAFREVAAYILDHPISGCRSLFGDEKGFAGVPPTAMVKCLHKGFDHPDNFTAKIGSLQLFMENSGSCEDMGPGAFPVNEVHKITVLDLRLANADRHAGNILISKEEENDQAVLIPIDHGYCLPTSFEDCTFEWLYWPQARQPYSPETIDYIKSLDAEEDIALLKFHGWDLPVECARTLQISTMLLKKGVDRGMTPFAIGSLMCRESLNKDSVIEGIVQEALDSVLPGTSEATFLDAVSYIMEQRLDEIVNSTS
;
A
#
# COMPACT_ATOMS: atom_id res chain seq x y z
N MET A 1 11.31 18.43 -2.95
CA MET A 1 10.31 18.20 -4.03
C MET A 1 10.94 18.21 -5.42
N ALA A 2 10.16 17.85 -6.45
CA ALA A 2 10.59 17.89 -7.86
C ALA A 2 10.83 19.34 -8.34
N VAL A 3 11.70 19.51 -9.33
CA VAL A 3 12.13 20.80 -9.92
C VAL A 3 10.95 21.70 -10.31
N ASN A 4 9.83 21.12 -10.75
CA ASN A 4 8.63 21.83 -11.19
C ASN A 4 7.41 21.48 -10.33
N ASN A 5 7.57 21.49 -9.01
CA ASN A 5 6.45 21.22 -8.11
C ASN A 5 5.39 22.34 -8.23
N PRO A 6 4.11 22.02 -8.55
CA PRO A 6 3.09 23.04 -8.79
C PRO A 6 2.69 23.82 -7.54
N ARG A 7 3.02 23.32 -6.34
CA ARG A 7 2.80 24.01 -5.07
C ARG A 7 3.96 24.95 -4.68
N GLY A 8 5.00 25.05 -5.53
CA GLY A 8 6.17 25.91 -5.27
C GLY A 8 7.03 25.46 -4.09
N LEU A 9 6.93 24.19 -3.68
CA LEU A 9 7.67 23.66 -2.55
C LEU A 9 9.18 23.51 -2.87
N PRO A 10 10.08 23.66 -1.88
CA PRO A 10 11.52 23.57 -2.09
C PRO A 10 11.96 22.25 -2.73
N LEU A 11 13.02 22.34 -3.54
CA LEU A 11 13.70 21.20 -4.14
C LEU A 11 14.23 20.24 -3.08
N SER A 12 14.16 18.93 -3.38
CA SER A 12 14.81 17.93 -2.53
C SER A 12 16.29 17.90 -2.89
N LEU A 13 17.16 18.02 -1.89
CA LEU A 13 18.61 18.08 -2.09
C LEU A 13 19.25 16.69 -2.18
N ASP A 14 18.66 15.69 -1.52
CA ASP A 14 19.10 14.29 -1.49
C ASP A 14 18.25 13.37 -2.39
N GLY A 15 17.17 13.90 -2.97
CA GLY A 15 16.24 13.18 -3.83
C GLY A 15 15.15 12.42 -3.07
N GLU A 16 15.11 12.50 -1.74
CA GLU A 16 14.04 11.94 -0.91
C GLU A 16 12.72 12.70 -1.14
N GLY A 17 11.61 11.95 -1.15
CA GLY A 17 10.25 12.45 -1.30
C GLY A 17 9.71 13.10 -0.01
N LEU A 18 8.39 13.33 0.03
CA LEU A 18 7.74 13.86 1.25
C LEU A 18 7.64 12.80 2.36
N LYS A 19 7.60 11.53 1.99
CA LYS A 19 7.56 10.39 2.90
C LYS A 19 8.91 9.67 2.86
N LYS A 20 9.41 9.28 4.02
CA LYS A 20 10.64 8.49 4.18
C LYS A 20 10.57 7.22 3.37
N GLY A 21 11.68 6.91 2.72
CA GLY A 21 11.77 5.78 1.81
C GLY A 21 11.06 5.94 0.46
N THR A 22 10.59 7.15 0.11
CA THR A 22 10.11 7.46 -1.25
C THR A 22 11.09 8.39 -1.96
N ARG A 23 11.14 8.33 -3.30
CA ARG A 23 12.00 9.22 -4.11
C ARG A 23 11.17 10.18 -4.94
N VAL A 24 11.71 11.38 -5.12
CA VAL A 24 11.11 12.40 -5.98
C VAL A 24 10.95 11.86 -7.41
N GLY A 25 9.78 12.08 -8.00
CA GLY A 25 9.48 11.70 -9.38
C GLY A 25 9.06 10.24 -9.60
N GLN A 26 8.96 9.43 -8.53
CA GLN A 26 8.57 8.02 -8.65
C GLN A 26 7.09 7.75 -8.35
N GLY A 27 6.32 8.74 -7.90
CA GLY A 27 4.91 8.56 -7.51
C GLY A 27 4.04 7.94 -8.60
N ALA A 28 4.25 8.34 -9.87
CA ALA A 28 3.48 7.79 -10.99
C ALA A 28 3.63 6.27 -11.16
N PHE A 29 4.80 5.70 -10.87
CA PHE A 29 5.00 4.25 -10.93
C PHE A 29 4.23 3.54 -9.82
N ARG A 30 4.16 4.16 -8.63
CA ARG A 30 3.48 3.64 -7.44
C ARG A 30 1.96 3.63 -7.61
N GLU A 31 1.41 4.69 -8.22
CA GLU A 31 0.00 4.75 -8.61
C GLU A 31 -0.39 3.61 -9.56
N VAL A 32 0.45 3.37 -10.58
CA VAL A 32 0.22 2.29 -11.56
C VAL A 32 0.39 0.92 -10.90
N ALA A 33 1.39 0.76 -10.04
CA ALA A 33 1.62 -0.46 -9.30
C ALA A 33 0.46 -0.82 -8.38
N ALA A 34 -0.12 0.17 -7.67
CA ALA A 34 -1.28 -0.06 -6.82
C ALA A 34 -2.47 -0.64 -7.60
N TYR A 35 -2.72 -0.14 -8.81
CA TYR A 35 -3.77 -0.71 -9.68
C TYR A 35 -3.44 -2.11 -10.20
N ILE A 36 -2.20 -2.33 -10.65
CA ILE A 36 -1.76 -3.64 -11.17
C ILE A 36 -1.86 -4.72 -10.08
N LEU A 37 -1.42 -4.38 -8.86
CA LEU A 37 -1.39 -5.28 -7.72
C LEU A 37 -2.73 -5.39 -6.99
N ASP A 38 -3.72 -4.53 -7.29
CA ASP A 38 -5.09 -4.70 -6.82
C ASP A 38 -5.78 -5.83 -7.62
N HIS A 39 -5.44 -7.07 -7.28
CA HIS A 39 -5.96 -8.27 -7.93
C HIS A 39 -7.44 -8.47 -7.63
N PRO A 40 -8.23 -9.00 -8.58
CA PRO A 40 -9.59 -9.41 -8.30
C PRO A 40 -9.64 -10.57 -7.31
N ILE A 41 -10.79 -10.77 -6.68
CA ILE A 41 -10.99 -11.89 -5.72
C ILE A 41 -10.81 -13.28 -6.38
N SER A 42 -10.94 -13.35 -7.70
CA SER A 42 -10.76 -14.55 -8.51
C SER A 42 -9.29 -14.97 -8.68
N GLY A 43 -8.32 -14.13 -8.29
CA GLY A 43 -6.89 -14.38 -8.39
C GLY A 43 -6.15 -13.27 -9.12
N CYS A 44 -4.98 -13.58 -9.70
CA CYS A 44 -4.14 -12.58 -10.34
C CYS A 44 -4.85 -11.84 -11.48
N ARG A 45 -4.68 -10.52 -11.52
CA ARG A 45 -5.26 -9.66 -12.56
C ARG A 45 -4.78 -10.12 -13.94
N SER A 46 -5.73 -10.46 -14.82
CA SER A 46 -5.38 -10.83 -16.19
C SER A 46 -5.05 -9.60 -17.05
N LEU A 47 -4.20 -9.77 -18.05
CA LEU A 47 -3.73 -8.68 -18.93
C LEU A 47 -4.85 -8.00 -19.72
N PHE A 48 -5.97 -8.71 -19.92
CA PHE A 48 -7.11 -8.26 -20.74
C PHE A 48 -8.43 -8.31 -19.94
N GLY A 49 -8.36 -8.44 -18.62
CA GLY A 49 -9.53 -8.58 -17.77
C GLY A 49 -10.01 -7.24 -17.26
N ASP A 50 -11.31 -7.00 -17.42
CA ASP A 50 -12.01 -5.84 -16.86
C ASP A 50 -12.52 -6.10 -15.43
N GLU A 51 -12.05 -7.17 -14.79
CA GLU A 51 -12.46 -7.51 -13.43
C GLU A 51 -11.97 -6.44 -12.44
N LYS A 52 -12.90 -6.01 -11.58
CA LYS A 52 -12.64 -5.04 -10.52
C LYS A 52 -11.65 -5.66 -9.52
N GLY A 53 -10.63 -4.88 -9.16
CA GLY A 53 -9.69 -5.30 -8.11
C GLY A 53 -10.39 -5.42 -6.77
N PHE A 54 -9.78 -6.19 -5.86
CA PHE A 54 -10.33 -6.46 -4.54
C PHE A 54 -10.58 -5.18 -3.74
N ALA A 55 -9.60 -4.27 -3.71
CA ALA A 55 -9.70 -2.96 -3.08
C ALA A 55 -10.51 -1.96 -3.92
N GLY A 56 -10.53 -2.13 -5.24
CA GLY A 56 -11.25 -1.27 -6.16
C GLY A 56 -10.47 -0.02 -6.55
N VAL A 57 -9.13 -0.13 -6.65
CA VAL A 57 -8.30 0.95 -7.21
C VAL A 57 -8.78 1.22 -8.64
N PRO A 58 -9.12 2.48 -8.99
CA PRO A 58 -9.57 2.80 -10.33
C PRO A 58 -8.48 2.47 -11.36
N PRO A 59 -8.86 2.12 -12.61
CA PRO A 59 -7.90 1.86 -13.68
C PRO A 59 -6.84 2.97 -13.80
N THR A 60 -5.58 2.59 -13.60
CA THR A 60 -4.45 3.52 -13.63
C THR A 60 -3.40 3.01 -14.62
N ALA A 61 -3.00 3.87 -15.56
CA ALA A 61 -2.00 3.56 -16.56
C ALA A 61 -0.87 4.59 -16.60
N MET A 62 0.34 4.15 -16.94
CA MET A 62 1.44 5.06 -17.27
C MET A 62 1.19 5.63 -18.66
N VAL A 63 1.11 6.95 -18.78
CA VAL A 63 0.84 7.62 -20.06
C VAL A 63 1.89 8.67 -20.37
N LYS A 64 2.11 8.89 -21.67
CA LYS A 64 2.84 10.05 -22.19
C LYS A 64 1.83 10.99 -22.83
N CYS A 65 1.60 12.14 -22.23
CA CYS A 65 0.59 13.09 -22.66
C CYS A 65 1.19 14.48 -22.91
N LEU A 66 0.80 15.11 -24.02
CA LEU A 66 1.09 16.51 -24.32
C LEU A 66 -0.19 17.32 -24.19
N HIS A 67 -0.23 18.25 -23.24
CA HIS A 67 -1.41 19.09 -23.04
C HIS A 67 -1.01 20.52 -22.66
N LYS A 68 -1.75 21.51 -23.18
CA LYS A 68 -1.53 22.95 -22.95
C LYS A 68 -1.74 23.40 -21.50
N GLY A 69 -2.53 22.64 -20.74
CA GLY A 69 -2.78 22.90 -19.32
C GLY A 69 -1.70 22.37 -18.38
N PHE A 70 -0.71 21.62 -18.87
CA PHE A 70 0.43 21.22 -18.06
C PHE A 70 1.44 22.37 -17.94
N ASP A 71 2.22 22.36 -16.86
CA ASP A 71 3.31 23.32 -16.65
C ASP A 71 4.51 23.05 -17.58
N HIS A 72 4.82 23.96 -18.49
CA HIS A 72 5.95 23.83 -19.44
C HIS A 72 6.94 24.98 -19.26
N PRO A 73 7.81 24.94 -18.22
CA PRO A 73 8.68 26.07 -17.91
C PRO A 73 9.70 26.39 -19.00
N ASP A 74 10.19 25.35 -19.70
CA ASP A 74 11.16 25.50 -20.79
C ASP A 74 10.50 25.35 -22.17
N ASN A 75 10.07 24.12 -22.49
CA ASN A 75 9.57 23.75 -23.82
C ASN A 75 8.26 22.97 -23.72
N PHE A 76 7.37 23.23 -24.67
CA PHE A 76 6.11 22.50 -24.82
C PHE A 76 6.38 21.03 -25.20
N THR A 77 6.44 20.16 -24.20
CA THR A 77 6.90 18.76 -24.35
C THR A 77 5.96 17.79 -23.66
N ALA A 78 5.88 16.57 -24.20
CA ALA A 78 5.02 15.56 -23.61
C ALA A 78 5.56 15.13 -22.25
N LYS A 79 4.68 15.03 -21.26
CA LYS A 79 5.01 14.58 -19.90
C LYS A 79 4.63 13.12 -19.72
N ILE A 80 5.41 12.41 -18.91
CA ILE A 80 5.11 11.04 -18.49
C ILE A 80 4.56 11.10 -17.07
N GLY A 81 3.48 10.37 -16.80
CA GLY A 81 2.85 10.28 -15.49
C GLY A 81 1.76 9.22 -15.45
N SER A 82 1.19 9.00 -14.27
CA SER A 82 0.02 8.15 -14.10
C SER A 82 -1.23 8.89 -14.57
N LEU A 83 -2.11 8.18 -15.26
CA LEU A 83 -3.47 8.60 -15.58
C LEU A 83 -4.42 7.58 -14.95
N GLN A 84 -5.18 8.04 -13.97
CA GLN A 84 -6.21 7.25 -13.30
C GLN A 84 -7.59 7.63 -13.83
N LEU A 85 -8.44 6.63 -14.04
CA LEU A 85 -9.83 6.83 -14.42
C LEU A 85 -10.56 7.63 -13.34
N PHE A 86 -11.22 8.70 -13.76
CA PHE A 86 -12.09 9.47 -12.87
C PHE A 86 -13.32 8.64 -12.48
N MET A 87 -13.62 8.59 -11.18
CA MET A 87 -14.78 7.88 -10.65
C MET A 87 -15.80 8.88 -10.10
N GLU A 88 -17.05 8.75 -10.52
CA GLU A 88 -18.15 9.50 -9.89
C GLU A 88 -18.28 9.10 -8.41
N ASN A 89 -18.37 10.11 -7.55
CA ASN A 89 -18.32 9.95 -6.10
C ASN A 89 -19.10 11.08 -5.39
N SER A 90 -19.36 10.87 -4.11
CA SER A 90 -20.10 11.78 -3.22
C SER A 90 -19.20 12.49 -2.21
N GLY A 91 -17.89 12.61 -2.49
CA GLY A 91 -16.90 13.19 -1.59
C GLY A 91 -15.92 12.18 -1.01
N SER A 92 -15.01 12.66 -0.16
CA SER A 92 -14.03 11.82 0.56
C SER A 92 -14.58 11.37 1.91
N CYS A 93 -13.87 10.44 2.56
CA CYS A 93 -14.21 10.00 3.91
C CYS A 93 -13.98 11.08 4.98
N GLU A 94 -13.27 12.19 4.68
CA GLU A 94 -13.05 13.29 5.64
C GLU A 94 -14.35 13.99 6.03
N ASP A 95 -15.35 13.98 5.13
CA ASP A 95 -16.63 14.64 5.32
C ASP A 95 -17.67 13.76 6.04
N MET A 96 -17.32 12.51 6.38
CA MET A 96 -18.24 11.54 6.98
C MET A 96 -17.67 10.86 8.24
N GLY A 97 -18.54 10.55 9.20
CA GLY A 97 -18.14 9.80 10.39
C GLY A 97 -17.81 8.34 10.04
N PRO A 98 -16.67 7.79 10.50
CA PRO A 98 -16.19 6.49 10.04
C PRO A 98 -17.10 5.31 10.41
N GLY A 99 -17.97 5.48 11.41
CA GLY A 99 -18.93 4.44 11.81
C GLY A 99 -19.99 4.09 10.75
N ALA A 100 -20.15 4.91 9.69
CA ALA A 100 -21.11 4.66 8.63
C ALA A 100 -20.59 3.73 7.52
N PHE A 101 -19.29 3.45 7.46
CA PHE A 101 -18.69 2.69 6.36
C PHE A 101 -18.94 1.19 6.51
N PRO A 102 -19.29 0.46 5.44
CA PRO A 102 -19.41 -0.99 5.48
C PRO A 102 -18.08 -1.65 5.85
N VAL A 103 -18.14 -2.68 6.70
CA VAL A 103 -16.96 -3.37 7.22
C VAL A 103 -16.13 -3.98 6.09
N ASN A 104 -16.79 -4.62 5.14
CA ASN A 104 -16.16 -5.24 3.97
C ASN A 104 -15.41 -4.20 3.11
N GLU A 105 -15.96 -3.00 2.92
CA GLU A 105 -15.31 -1.94 2.14
C GLU A 105 -14.06 -1.40 2.83
N VAL A 106 -14.08 -1.27 4.15
CA VAL A 106 -12.86 -0.88 4.90
C VAL A 106 -11.81 -1.99 4.80
N HIS A 107 -12.19 -3.26 4.99
CA HIS A 107 -11.27 -4.40 4.93
C HIS A 107 -10.59 -4.55 3.57
N LYS A 108 -11.31 -4.27 2.49
CA LYS A 108 -10.75 -4.23 1.13
C LYS A 108 -9.55 -3.28 1.03
N ILE A 109 -9.68 -2.08 1.59
CA ILE A 109 -8.62 -1.07 1.61
C ILE A 109 -7.49 -1.48 2.56
N THR A 110 -7.81 -2.03 3.75
CA THR A 110 -6.77 -2.42 4.71
C THR A 110 -5.83 -3.48 4.12
N VAL A 111 -6.36 -4.45 3.36
CA VAL A 111 -5.54 -5.48 2.70
C VAL A 111 -4.55 -4.87 1.73
N LEU A 112 -5.00 -3.95 0.86
CA LEU A 112 -4.11 -3.29 -0.10
C LEU A 112 -3.08 -2.42 0.59
N ASP A 113 -3.49 -1.57 1.53
CA ASP A 113 -2.59 -0.62 2.19
C ASP A 113 -1.54 -1.33 3.06
N LEU A 114 -1.92 -2.41 3.75
CA LEU A 114 -0.98 -3.25 4.49
C LEU A 114 0.03 -3.88 3.54
N ARG A 115 -0.43 -4.53 2.46
CA ARG A 115 0.45 -5.17 1.46
C ARG A 115 1.37 -4.18 0.75
N LEU A 116 0.93 -2.96 0.50
CA LEU A 116 1.74 -1.94 -0.16
C LEU A 116 2.51 -1.04 0.81
N ALA A 117 2.40 -1.27 2.14
CA ALA A 117 3.01 -0.43 3.16
C ALA A 117 2.77 1.07 2.91
N ASN A 118 1.50 1.45 2.74
CA ASN A 118 1.14 2.82 2.37
C ASN A 118 1.57 3.83 3.44
N ALA A 119 2.34 4.85 3.05
CA ALA A 119 2.85 5.88 3.94
C ALA A 119 1.96 7.12 4.07
N ASP A 120 0.80 7.13 3.38
CA ASP A 120 -0.07 8.31 3.34
C ASP A 120 -1.56 7.95 3.20
N ARG A 121 -2.03 6.86 3.82
CA ARG A 121 -3.48 6.60 3.82
C ARG A 121 -4.19 7.46 4.86
N HIS A 122 -4.78 8.55 4.39
CA HIS A 122 -5.78 9.34 5.12
C HIS A 122 -7.17 9.25 4.46
N ALA A 123 -8.20 9.73 5.14
CA ALA A 123 -9.61 9.69 4.74
C ALA A 123 -9.86 10.49 3.46
N GLY A 124 -9.05 11.53 3.20
CA GLY A 124 -9.08 12.29 1.94
C GLY A 124 -8.70 11.46 0.73
N ASN A 125 -7.92 10.39 0.93
CA ASN A 125 -7.50 9.46 -0.13
C ASN A 125 -8.48 8.29 -0.31
N ILE A 126 -9.64 8.33 0.34
CA ILE A 126 -10.69 7.32 0.18
C ILE A 126 -11.98 8.05 -0.21
N LEU A 127 -12.43 7.84 -1.44
CA LEU A 127 -13.69 8.41 -1.92
C LEU A 127 -14.86 7.50 -1.56
N ILE A 128 -16.03 8.11 -1.45
CA ILE A 128 -17.28 7.40 -1.17
C ILE A 128 -18.15 7.48 -2.41
N SER A 129 -18.60 6.32 -2.89
CA SER A 129 -19.60 6.22 -3.94
C SER A 129 -20.76 5.33 -3.46
N LYS A 130 -21.75 5.11 -4.32
CA LYS A 130 -22.87 4.21 -4.04
C LYS A 130 -22.99 3.19 -5.16
N GLU A 131 -23.31 1.96 -4.83
CA GLU A 131 -23.74 0.99 -5.84
C GLU A 131 -25.08 1.40 -6.41
N GLU A 132 -25.21 1.34 -7.75
CA GLU A 132 -26.44 1.71 -8.45
C GLU A 132 -27.63 0.80 -8.09
N GLU A 133 -27.36 -0.45 -7.71
CA GLU A 133 -28.40 -1.46 -7.49
C GLU A 133 -29.08 -1.36 -6.12
N ASN A 134 -28.36 -0.95 -5.07
CA ASN A 134 -28.84 -1.07 -3.68
C ASN A 134 -28.52 0.16 -2.80
N ASP A 135 -27.97 1.24 -3.37
CA ASP A 135 -27.53 2.45 -2.66
C ASP A 135 -26.50 2.20 -1.54
N GLN A 136 -25.86 1.02 -1.49
CA GLN A 136 -24.83 0.69 -0.51
C GLN A 136 -23.58 1.53 -0.79
N ALA A 137 -23.00 2.07 0.28
CA ALA A 137 -21.75 2.82 0.19
C ALA A 137 -20.61 1.90 -0.28
N VAL A 138 -19.86 2.37 -1.28
CA VAL A 138 -18.64 1.75 -1.80
C VAL A 138 -17.48 2.70 -1.53
N LEU A 139 -16.34 2.16 -1.13
CA LEU A 139 -15.13 2.94 -0.94
C LEU A 139 -14.20 2.77 -2.14
N ILE A 140 -13.62 3.88 -2.58
CA ILE A 140 -12.72 3.92 -3.74
C ILE A 140 -11.37 4.46 -3.25
N PRO A 141 -10.35 3.60 -3.09
CA PRO A 141 -9.02 4.06 -2.71
C PRO A 141 -8.36 4.77 -3.90
N ILE A 142 -7.83 5.96 -3.66
CA ILE A 142 -7.05 6.75 -4.62
C ILE A 142 -5.73 7.19 -3.99
N ASP A 143 -4.89 7.88 -4.78
CA ASP A 143 -3.65 8.54 -4.33
C ASP A 143 -2.67 7.57 -3.61
N HIS A 144 -2.09 6.65 -4.39
CA HIS A 144 -1.12 5.66 -3.92
C HIS A 144 0.34 6.08 -4.19
N GLY A 145 0.59 7.36 -4.50
CA GLY A 145 1.90 7.88 -4.84
C GLY A 145 2.99 7.67 -3.78
N TYR A 146 2.60 7.36 -2.53
CA TYR A 146 3.48 7.11 -1.38
C TYR A 146 3.45 5.66 -0.85
N CYS A 147 3.02 4.68 -1.66
CA CYS A 147 3.12 3.26 -1.32
C CYS A 147 4.45 2.63 -1.77
N LEU A 148 4.74 1.40 -1.31
CA LEU A 148 5.96 0.62 -1.59
C LEU A 148 7.27 1.37 -1.23
N PRO A 149 7.38 2.00 -0.04
CA PRO A 149 8.59 2.69 0.38
C PRO A 149 9.78 1.73 0.53
N THR A 150 10.98 2.26 0.71
CA THR A 150 12.19 1.46 1.00
C THR A 150 12.31 1.06 2.48
N SER A 151 11.45 1.60 3.36
CA SER A 151 11.39 1.31 4.80
C SER A 151 9.96 1.49 5.32
N PHE A 152 9.67 0.96 6.51
CA PHE A 152 8.35 1.05 7.13
C PHE A 152 8.14 2.33 7.98
N GLU A 153 9.14 3.20 8.06
CA GLU A 153 9.22 4.34 8.99
C GLU A 153 7.97 5.25 8.98
N ASP A 154 7.44 5.57 7.80
CA ASP A 154 6.31 6.49 7.63
C ASP A 154 4.98 5.77 7.33
N CYS A 155 4.88 4.45 7.53
CA CYS A 155 3.61 3.72 7.35
C CYS A 155 2.50 4.36 8.18
N THR A 156 1.42 4.79 7.51
CA THR A 156 0.36 5.58 8.13
C THR A 156 -0.99 5.16 7.60
N PHE A 157 -1.88 4.78 8.52
CA PHE A 157 -3.20 4.24 8.21
C PHE A 157 -4.29 4.90 9.07
N GLU A 158 -5.09 5.80 8.50
CA GLU A 158 -6.19 6.43 9.23
C GLU A 158 -7.29 5.43 9.64
N TRP A 159 -7.49 4.38 8.84
CA TRP A 159 -8.49 3.35 9.12
C TRP A 159 -8.20 2.55 10.40
N LEU A 160 -7.00 2.66 11.01
CA LEU A 160 -6.72 2.08 12.33
C LEU A 160 -7.66 2.63 13.42
N TYR A 161 -8.14 3.87 13.25
CA TYR A 161 -9.03 4.52 14.20
C TYR A 161 -10.51 4.25 13.91
N TRP A 162 -10.82 3.50 12.85
CA TRP A 162 -12.18 3.17 12.46
C TRP A 162 -12.64 1.87 13.14
N PRO A 163 -13.90 1.77 13.61
CA PRO A 163 -14.38 0.59 14.34
C PRO A 163 -14.32 -0.70 13.51
N GLN A 164 -14.41 -0.60 12.18
CA GLN A 164 -14.34 -1.72 11.23
C GLN A 164 -12.98 -2.42 11.26
N ALA A 165 -11.88 -1.69 11.51
CA ALA A 165 -10.55 -2.28 11.57
C ALA A 165 -10.37 -3.22 12.78
N ARG A 166 -11.23 -3.10 13.81
CA ARG A 166 -11.24 -3.99 14.98
C ARG A 166 -12.05 -5.26 14.78
N GLN A 167 -12.71 -5.41 13.63
CA GLN A 167 -13.46 -6.62 13.30
C GLN A 167 -12.55 -7.61 12.55
N PRO A 168 -12.72 -8.93 12.76
CA PRO A 168 -11.95 -9.93 12.03
C PRO A 168 -12.29 -9.91 10.54
N TYR A 169 -11.31 -10.22 9.69
CA TYR A 169 -11.57 -10.44 8.26
C TYR A 169 -12.57 -11.57 8.05
N SER A 170 -13.39 -11.47 7.00
CA SER A 170 -14.25 -12.58 6.57
C SER A 170 -13.41 -13.75 6.04
N PRO A 171 -13.96 -14.98 6.02
CA PRO A 171 -13.27 -16.14 5.42
C PRO A 171 -12.84 -15.88 3.97
N GLU A 172 -13.69 -15.24 3.18
CA GLU A 172 -13.41 -14.87 1.78
C GLU A 172 -12.20 -13.92 1.67
N THR A 173 -12.12 -12.92 2.54
CA THR A 173 -10.97 -12.01 2.59
C THR A 173 -9.69 -12.73 3.04
N ILE A 174 -9.79 -13.66 3.98
CA ILE A 174 -8.65 -14.49 4.42
C ILE A 174 -8.14 -15.35 3.27
N ASP A 175 -9.03 -15.99 2.52
CA ASP A 175 -8.66 -16.81 1.36
C ASP A 175 -8.00 -15.97 0.27
N TYR A 176 -8.53 -14.77 0.00
CA TYR A 176 -7.89 -13.79 -0.89
C TYR A 176 -6.47 -13.45 -0.40
N ILE A 177 -6.29 -13.08 0.87
CA ILE A 177 -4.97 -12.77 1.45
C ILE A 177 -4.00 -13.94 1.30
N LYS A 178 -4.47 -15.18 1.52
CA LYS A 178 -3.65 -16.39 1.39
C LYS A 178 -3.18 -16.65 -0.04
N SER A 179 -3.96 -16.23 -1.04
CA SER A 179 -3.59 -16.37 -2.45
C SER A 179 -2.54 -15.36 -2.94
N LEU A 180 -2.28 -14.27 -2.21
CA LEU A 180 -1.34 -13.22 -2.64
C LEU A 180 0.11 -13.73 -2.65
N ASP A 181 0.86 -13.47 -3.71
CA ASP A 181 2.25 -13.89 -3.86
C ASP A 181 3.15 -12.72 -4.26
N ALA A 182 4.02 -12.30 -3.33
CA ALA A 182 4.88 -11.14 -3.52
C ALA A 182 5.96 -11.36 -4.61
N GLU A 183 6.41 -12.59 -4.88
CA GLU A 183 7.38 -12.85 -5.93
C GLU A 183 6.73 -12.74 -7.32
N GLU A 184 5.52 -13.28 -7.46
CA GLU A 184 4.71 -13.12 -8.68
C GLU A 184 4.37 -11.63 -8.91
N ASP A 185 4.05 -10.89 -7.86
CA ASP A 185 3.79 -9.44 -7.90
C ASP A 185 4.98 -8.65 -8.43
N ILE A 186 6.18 -8.93 -7.91
CA ILE A 186 7.42 -8.28 -8.36
C ILE A 186 7.68 -8.59 -9.84
N ALA A 187 7.48 -9.84 -10.25
CA ALA A 187 7.62 -10.24 -11.64
C ALA A 187 6.59 -9.53 -12.54
N LEU A 188 5.36 -9.37 -12.06
CA LEU A 188 4.28 -8.67 -12.76
C LEU A 188 4.59 -7.18 -12.95
N LEU A 189 5.06 -6.49 -11.90
CA LEU A 189 5.48 -5.09 -12.01
C LEU A 189 6.62 -4.92 -13.01
N LYS A 190 7.60 -5.83 -12.99
CA LYS A 190 8.70 -5.86 -13.95
C LYS A 190 8.20 -6.06 -15.38
N PHE A 191 7.24 -6.96 -15.58
CA PHE A 191 6.58 -7.18 -16.87
C PHE A 191 5.89 -5.91 -17.39
N HIS A 192 5.24 -5.16 -16.50
CA HIS A 192 4.61 -3.87 -16.82
C HIS A 192 5.59 -2.69 -16.91
N GLY A 193 6.91 -2.96 -16.86
CA GLY A 193 7.95 -1.98 -17.15
C GLY A 193 8.49 -1.24 -15.93
N TRP A 194 8.17 -1.67 -14.72
CA TRP A 194 8.79 -1.15 -13.50
C TRP A 194 9.65 -2.21 -12.82
N ASP A 195 10.97 -2.12 -13.02
CA ASP A 195 11.93 -2.92 -12.25
C ASP A 195 12.01 -2.34 -10.83
N LEU A 196 11.23 -2.95 -9.94
CA LEU A 196 11.06 -2.49 -8.57
C LEU A 196 12.42 -2.51 -7.84
N PRO A 197 12.87 -1.39 -7.22
CA PRO A 197 14.11 -1.39 -6.45
C PRO A 197 14.09 -2.46 -5.35
N VAL A 198 15.24 -3.08 -5.08
CA VAL A 198 15.37 -4.22 -4.14
C VAL A 198 14.78 -3.90 -2.77
N GLU A 199 14.99 -2.69 -2.27
CA GLU A 199 14.47 -2.26 -0.97
C GLU A 199 12.93 -2.08 -0.96
N CYS A 200 12.35 -1.68 -2.09
CA CYS A 200 10.89 -1.61 -2.25
C CYS A 200 10.29 -3.02 -2.41
N ALA A 201 10.97 -3.90 -3.15
CA ALA A 201 10.59 -5.31 -3.30
C ALA A 201 10.61 -6.05 -1.96
N ARG A 202 11.66 -5.84 -1.17
CA ARG A 202 11.77 -6.33 0.21
C ARG A 202 10.58 -5.86 1.07
N THR A 203 10.23 -4.59 0.99
CA THR A 203 9.08 -4.03 1.73
C THR A 203 7.77 -4.73 1.35
N LEU A 204 7.54 -4.97 0.05
CA LEU A 204 6.36 -5.73 -0.44
C LEU A 204 6.36 -7.18 0.07
N GLN A 205 7.51 -7.87 0.04
CA GLN A 205 7.63 -9.25 0.51
C GLN A 205 7.36 -9.35 2.02
N ILE A 206 7.98 -8.48 2.82
CA ILE A 206 7.85 -8.49 4.28
C ILE A 206 6.43 -8.10 4.73
N SER A 207 5.82 -7.10 4.09
CA SER A 207 4.44 -6.70 4.42
C SER A 207 3.41 -7.75 4.01
N THR A 208 3.57 -8.38 2.85
CA THR A 208 2.73 -9.52 2.41
C THR A 208 2.86 -10.69 3.38
N MET A 209 4.09 -10.98 3.83
CA MET A 209 4.36 -12.02 4.82
C MET A 209 3.69 -11.70 6.17
N LEU A 210 3.82 -10.47 6.67
CA LEU A 210 3.17 -10.03 7.90
C LEU A 210 1.65 -10.17 7.82
N LEU A 211 1.07 -9.72 6.70
CA LEU A 211 -0.37 -9.82 6.48
C LEU A 211 -0.84 -11.28 6.52
N LYS A 212 -0.17 -12.18 5.79
CA LYS A 212 -0.48 -13.62 5.78
C LYS A 212 -0.34 -14.26 7.16
N LYS A 213 0.81 -14.07 7.83
CA LYS A 213 1.07 -14.65 9.15
C LYS A 213 0.16 -14.09 10.24
N GLY A 214 -0.26 -12.83 10.11
CA GLY A 214 -1.21 -12.19 11.02
C GLY A 214 -2.61 -12.76 10.90
N VAL A 215 -3.13 -12.92 9.67
CA VAL A 215 -4.47 -13.50 9.49
C VAL A 215 -4.54 -14.98 9.88
N ASP A 216 -3.47 -15.74 9.70
CA ASP A 216 -3.38 -17.13 10.17
C ASP A 216 -3.47 -17.24 11.69
N ARG A 217 -3.15 -16.17 12.41
CA ARG A 217 -3.27 -16.05 13.88
C ARG A 217 -4.58 -15.40 14.32
N GLY A 218 -5.51 -15.16 13.40
CA GLY A 218 -6.79 -14.51 13.71
C GLY A 218 -6.67 -13.02 14.07
N MET A 219 -5.57 -12.37 13.70
CA MET A 219 -5.37 -10.94 13.97
C MET A 219 -6.33 -10.09 13.12
N THR A 220 -6.83 -9.01 13.72
CA THR A 220 -7.68 -8.02 13.03
C THR A 220 -6.82 -7.07 12.18
N PRO A 221 -7.41 -6.35 11.20
CA PRO A 221 -6.71 -5.27 10.49
C PRO A 221 -6.01 -4.29 11.45
N PHE A 222 -6.69 -3.91 12.53
CA PHE A 222 -6.15 -3.05 13.58
C PHE A 222 -4.88 -3.64 14.18
N ALA A 223 -4.91 -4.91 14.56
CA ALA A 223 -3.76 -5.56 15.20
C ALA A 223 -2.57 -5.63 14.23
N ILE A 224 -2.78 -6.00 12.96
CA ILE A 224 -1.71 -6.09 11.96
C ILE A 224 -1.15 -4.69 11.62
N GLY A 225 -2.02 -3.71 11.33
CA GLY A 225 -1.58 -2.36 10.98
C GLY A 225 -0.88 -1.64 12.13
N SER A 226 -1.25 -1.91 13.39
CA SER A 226 -0.55 -1.37 14.56
C SER A 226 0.90 -1.86 14.66
N LEU A 227 1.24 -3.01 14.07
CA LEU A 227 2.64 -3.49 14.02
C LEU A 227 3.50 -2.74 13.01
N MET A 228 2.87 -2.12 12.00
CA MET A 228 3.54 -1.38 10.93
C MET A 228 3.71 0.09 11.25
N CYS A 229 2.82 0.68 12.06
CA CYS A 229 2.87 2.09 12.41
C CYS A 229 3.70 2.33 13.68
N ARG A 230 4.53 3.38 13.66
CA ARG A 230 5.21 3.87 14.85
C ARG A 230 4.22 4.51 15.82
N GLU A 231 4.35 4.24 17.13
CA GLU A 231 3.55 4.91 18.17
C GLU A 231 3.96 6.39 18.35
N SER A 232 5.23 6.70 18.06
CA SER A 232 5.77 8.05 18.09
C SER A 232 7.00 8.13 17.17
N LEU A 233 7.41 9.34 16.80
CA LEU A 233 8.56 9.56 15.91
C LEU A 233 9.88 8.95 16.44
N ASN A 234 9.99 8.68 17.74
CA ASN A 234 11.21 8.19 18.39
C ASN A 234 11.14 6.71 18.79
N LYS A 235 10.06 6.01 18.42
CA LYS A 235 9.87 4.60 18.77
C LYS A 235 9.54 3.83 17.50
N ASP A 236 10.50 3.01 17.08
CA ASP A 236 10.36 2.12 15.94
C ASP A 236 9.13 1.22 16.10
N SER A 237 8.48 0.93 14.98
CA SER A 237 7.37 -0.01 14.91
C SER A 237 7.86 -1.44 15.11
N VAL A 238 6.93 -2.36 15.40
CA VAL A 238 7.29 -3.78 15.60
C VAL A 238 7.91 -4.37 14.35
N ILE A 239 7.40 -4.02 13.16
CA ILE A 239 7.94 -4.52 11.89
C ILE A 239 9.36 -4.00 11.63
N GLU A 240 9.66 -2.77 12.01
CA GLU A 240 11.02 -2.22 11.91
C GLU A 240 11.99 -2.96 12.84
N GLY A 241 11.56 -3.24 14.07
CA GLY A 241 12.32 -4.07 15.00
C GLY A 241 12.61 -5.47 14.45
N ILE A 242 11.62 -6.11 13.83
CA ILE A 242 11.78 -7.43 13.17
C ILE A 242 12.81 -7.34 12.03
N VAL A 243 12.71 -6.32 11.18
CA VAL A 243 13.64 -6.11 10.06
C VAL A 243 15.07 -5.87 10.58
N GLN A 244 15.22 -5.03 11.60
CA GLN A 244 16.52 -4.73 12.19
C GLN A 244 17.14 -5.96 12.87
N GLU A 245 16.36 -6.72 13.63
CA GLU A 245 16.81 -7.96 14.25
C GLU A 245 17.25 -9.00 13.21
N ALA A 246 16.53 -9.09 12.08
CA ALA A 246 16.94 -9.94 10.96
C ALA A 246 18.25 -9.48 10.33
N LEU A 247 18.43 -8.17 10.12
CA LEU A 247 19.67 -7.59 9.60
C LEU A 247 20.86 -7.89 10.52
N ASP A 248 20.67 -7.79 11.84
CA ASP A 248 21.71 -8.06 12.83
C ASP A 248 22.04 -9.56 12.94
N SER A 249 21.11 -10.43 12.55
CA SER A 249 21.27 -11.89 12.61
C SER A 249 22.01 -12.49 11.41
N VAL A 250 22.12 -11.77 10.29
CA VAL A 250 22.74 -12.25 9.05
C VAL A 250 24.09 -11.57 8.77
N LEU A 251 24.98 -12.26 8.06
CA LEU A 251 26.28 -11.69 7.70
C LEU A 251 26.15 -10.66 6.55
N PRO A 252 27.01 -9.63 6.48
CA PRO A 252 27.07 -8.74 5.33
C PRO A 252 27.26 -9.52 4.02
N GLY A 253 26.47 -9.20 2.99
CA GLY A 253 26.52 -9.88 1.69
C GLY A 253 25.73 -11.18 1.61
N THR A 254 24.94 -11.51 2.63
CA THR A 254 23.94 -12.59 2.58
C THR A 254 22.93 -12.36 1.46
N SER A 255 22.40 -13.43 0.87
CA SER A 255 21.39 -13.34 -0.18
C SER A 255 20.07 -12.78 0.35
N GLU A 256 19.28 -12.17 -0.54
CA GLU A 256 17.95 -11.65 -0.17
C GLU A 256 17.04 -12.76 0.37
N ALA A 257 17.08 -13.95 -0.22
CA ALA A 257 16.30 -15.10 0.22
C ALA A 257 16.62 -15.49 1.68
N THR A 258 17.91 -15.60 2.02
CA THR A 258 18.32 -15.94 3.39
C THR A 258 17.99 -14.83 4.39
N PHE A 259 18.04 -13.56 3.97
CA PHE A 259 17.56 -12.46 4.80
C PHE A 259 16.05 -12.55 5.05
N LEU A 260 15.24 -12.83 4.02
CA LEU A 260 13.79 -12.99 4.16
C LEU A 260 13.40 -14.22 4.99
N ASP A 261 14.18 -15.30 4.94
CA ASP A 261 14.01 -16.46 5.83
C ASP A 261 14.20 -16.05 7.30
N ALA A 262 15.23 -15.25 7.59
CA ALA A 262 15.48 -14.73 8.94
C ALA A 262 14.32 -13.82 9.41
N VAL A 263 13.85 -12.91 8.54
CA VAL A 263 12.66 -12.09 8.82
C VAL A 263 11.44 -12.95 9.12
N SER A 264 11.17 -13.97 8.30
CA SER A 264 10.04 -14.88 8.50
C SER A 264 10.09 -15.57 9.86
N TYR A 265 11.25 -16.10 10.24
CA TYR A 265 11.44 -16.79 11.51
C TYR A 265 11.24 -15.85 12.71
N ILE A 266 11.90 -14.68 12.70
CA ILE A 266 11.77 -13.69 13.78
C ILE A 266 10.33 -13.18 13.88
N MET A 267 9.69 -12.92 12.74
CA MET A 267 8.30 -12.48 12.68
C MET A 267 7.36 -13.51 13.32
N GLU A 268 7.54 -14.81 13.06
CA GLU A 268 6.73 -15.86 13.71
C GLU A 268 6.84 -15.80 15.23
N GLN A 269 8.07 -15.71 15.76
CA GLN A 269 8.29 -15.63 17.20
C GLN A 269 7.61 -14.40 17.81
N ARG A 270 7.81 -13.22 17.20
CA ARG A 270 7.21 -11.96 17.68
C ARG A 270 5.68 -12.00 17.65
N LEU A 271 5.09 -12.54 16.58
CA LEU A 271 3.64 -12.63 16.45
C LEU A 271 3.06 -13.62 17.49
N ASP A 272 3.73 -14.74 17.75
CA ASP A 272 3.30 -15.70 18.77
C ASP A 272 3.35 -15.09 20.19
N GLU A 273 4.39 -14.31 20.51
CA GLU A 273 4.48 -13.55 21.78
C GLU A 273 3.31 -12.57 21.95
N ILE A 274 2.96 -11.84 20.89
CA ILE A 274 1.88 -10.85 20.90
C ILE A 274 0.50 -11.52 21.08
N VAL A 275 0.25 -12.61 20.37
CA VAL A 275 -1.02 -13.34 20.49
C VAL A 275 -1.16 -13.98 21.87
N ASN A 276 -0.10 -14.57 22.40
CA ASN A 276 -0.11 -15.19 23.73
C ASN A 276 -0.24 -14.17 24.88
N SER A 277 0.19 -12.92 24.68
CA SER A 277 0.06 -11.86 25.69
C SER A 277 -1.30 -11.15 25.67
N THR A 278 -2.10 -11.35 24.63
CA THR A 278 -3.43 -10.78 24.45
C THR A 278 -4.57 -11.77 24.66
N SER A 279 -4.24 -13.06 24.80
CA SER A 279 -5.16 -14.17 25.14
C SER A 279 -5.32 -14.34 26.64
#